data_AF-A0A833S2W1-F1
#
_entry.id   AF-A0A833S2W1-F1
#
_cell.length_a   1.000
_cell.length_b   1.000
_cell.length_c   1.000
_cell.angle_alpha   90.00
_cell.angle_beta   90.00
_cell.angle_gamma   90.00
#
_symmetry.space_group_name_H-M   'P 1'
#
loop_
_entity.id
_entity.type
_entity.pdbx_description
1 polymer ?
#
loop_
_entity_poly.entity_id
_entity_poly.type
_entity_poly.pdbx_seq_one_letter_code
_entity_poly.pdbx_strand_id
1 'polypeptide(L)'
;MSTSKCRNCGSTDIETDPARGDAVCTDCGFVLEDQLIVSETAFKETPSGNMMVLGQFVANDSTGGATGFGATYHVNGKESRGITLQNARKGITHLCMQLQLNQHCIDTSMNFYKMALNRQLTRGRKQAHNHAACVYITCRTEGTAQYLV
;
A
#
# COMPACT_ATOMS: atom_id res chain seq x y z
N MET A 1 3.19 -20.41 6.22
CA MET A 1 2.04 -21.32 6.34
C MET A 1 2.38 -22.32 7.44
N SER A 2 2.07 -22.00 8.69
CA SER A 2 2.21 -22.97 9.78
C SER A 2 1.11 -24.03 9.60
N THR A 3 1.49 -25.26 9.30
CA THR A 3 0.56 -26.40 9.21
C THR A 3 0.06 -26.71 10.62
N SER A 4 -1.11 -26.17 10.98
CA SER A 4 -1.81 -26.52 12.21
C SER A 4 -2.17 -28.00 12.14
N LYS A 5 -1.90 -28.72 13.23
CA LYS A 5 -2.24 -30.14 13.39
C LYS A 5 -3.28 -30.25 14.50
N CYS A 6 -4.20 -31.19 14.36
CA CYS A 6 -5.24 -31.40 15.35
C CYS A 6 -4.62 -31.82 16.69
N ARG A 7 -5.00 -31.15 17.79
CA ARG A 7 -4.50 -31.46 19.14
C ARG A 7 -5.06 -32.77 19.70
N ASN A 8 -6.17 -33.26 19.13
CA ASN A 8 -6.89 -34.43 19.62
C ASN A 8 -6.46 -35.71 18.89
N CYS A 9 -6.50 -35.73 17.55
CA CYS A 9 -6.18 -36.92 16.74
C CYS A 9 -4.87 -36.82 15.96
N GLY A 10 -4.21 -35.66 15.93
CA GLY A 10 -2.98 -35.44 15.17
C GLY A 10 -3.16 -35.28 13.67
N SER A 11 -4.39 -35.34 13.14
CA SER A 11 -4.67 -35.12 11.71
C SER A 11 -4.31 -33.70 11.27
N THR A 12 -3.95 -33.56 10.00
CA THR A 12 -3.73 -32.28 9.32
C THR A 12 -4.91 -31.86 8.46
N ASP A 13 -5.96 -32.68 8.39
CA ASP A 13 -7.17 -32.36 7.64
C ASP A 13 -8.09 -31.48 8.50
N ILE A 14 -8.05 -30.19 8.21
CA ILE A 14 -8.72 -29.12 8.95
C ILE A 14 -9.51 -28.29 7.95
N GLU A 15 -10.82 -28.29 8.11
CA GLU A 15 -11.73 -27.44 7.36
C GLU A 15 -11.91 -26.11 8.11
N THR A 16 -11.88 -24.99 7.39
CA THR A 16 -12.06 -23.65 7.96
C THR A 16 -13.28 -23.02 7.31
N ASP A 17 -14.31 -22.73 8.10
CA ASP A 17 -15.51 -22.02 7.64
C ASP A 17 -15.41 -20.53 8.03
N PRO A 18 -15.10 -19.62 7.10
CA PRO A 18 -15.01 -18.20 7.38
C PRO A 18 -16.36 -17.55 7.70
N ALA A 19 -17.49 -18.14 7.30
CA ALA A 19 -18.82 -17.58 7.59
C ALA A 19 -19.23 -17.83 9.04
N ARG A 20 -18.81 -18.95 9.64
CA ARG A 20 -18.99 -19.25 11.06
C ARG A 20 -17.82 -18.76 11.92
N GLY A 21 -16.61 -18.68 11.34
CA GLY A 21 -15.39 -18.32 12.05
C GLY A 21 -14.75 -19.50 12.78
N ASP A 22 -15.03 -20.73 12.35
CA ASP A 22 -14.56 -21.95 13.03
C ASP A 22 -13.57 -22.72 12.17
N ALA A 23 -12.54 -23.26 12.81
CA ALA A 23 -11.63 -24.25 12.21
C ALA A 23 -11.85 -25.62 12.87
N VAL A 24 -12.28 -26.61 12.09
CA VAL A 24 -12.71 -27.93 12.59
C VAL A 24 -11.90 -29.03 11.92
N CYS A 25 -11.44 -30.00 12.72
CA CYS A 25 -10.82 -31.20 12.18
C CYS A 25 -11.89 -32.15 11.61
N THR A 26 -11.76 -32.51 10.34
CA THR A 26 -12.71 -33.38 9.62
C THR A 26 -12.70 -34.83 10.13
N ASP A 27 -11.56 -35.30 10.64
CA ASP A 27 -11.40 -36.69 11.09
C ASP A 27 -11.99 -36.98 12.47
N CYS A 28 -11.98 -36.00 13.39
CA CYS A 28 -12.43 -36.22 14.78
C CYS A 28 -13.47 -35.21 15.27
N GLY A 29 -13.85 -34.23 14.44
CA GLY A 29 -14.82 -33.19 14.79
C GLY A 29 -14.33 -32.18 15.84
N PHE A 30 -13.03 -32.19 16.17
CA PHE A 30 -12.48 -31.29 17.17
C PHE A 30 -12.35 -29.86 16.62
N VAL A 31 -12.95 -28.89 17.31
CA VAL A 31 -12.84 -27.46 17.00
C VAL A 31 -11.50 -26.94 17.51
N LEU A 32 -10.67 -26.48 16.59
CA LEU A 32 -9.31 -26.00 16.85
C LEU A 32 -9.28 -24.53 17.24
N GLU A 33 -10.14 -23.74 16.60
CA GLU A 33 -10.28 -22.30 16.81
C GLU A 33 -11.76 -21.93 16.60
N ASP A 34 -12.28 -21.13 17.53
CA ASP A 34 -13.60 -20.49 17.50
C ASP A 34 -13.33 -18.98 17.40
N GLN A 35 -14.10 -18.27 16.58
CA GLN A 35 -13.93 -16.84 16.27
C GLN A 35 -12.61 -16.48 15.57
N LEU A 36 -12.36 -17.11 14.43
CA LEU A 36 -11.21 -16.82 13.57
C LEU A 36 -11.21 -15.33 13.15
N ILE A 37 -10.16 -14.60 13.54
CA ILE A 37 -9.99 -13.19 13.19
C ILE A 37 -9.50 -13.11 11.74
N VAL A 38 -10.42 -12.89 10.81
CA VAL A 38 -10.08 -12.67 9.40
C VAL A 38 -9.82 -11.18 9.17
N SER A 39 -8.72 -10.85 8.50
CA SER A 39 -8.41 -9.49 8.03
C SER A 39 -9.18 -9.16 6.74
N GLU A 40 -10.49 -9.43 6.73
CA GLU A 40 -11.35 -9.14 5.57
C GLU A 40 -11.92 -7.72 5.66
N THR A 41 -11.97 -7.03 4.52
CA THR A 41 -12.57 -5.70 4.41
C THR A 41 -14.09 -5.81 4.36
N ALA A 42 -14.77 -5.54 5.47
CA ALA A 42 -16.23 -5.53 5.51
C ALA A 42 -16.79 -4.17 5.06
N PHE A 43 -17.93 -4.16 4.37
CA PHE A 43 -18.61 -2.94 3.93
C PHE A 43 -19.99 -2.85 4.60
N LYS A 44 -20.29 -1.68 5.16
CA LYS A 44 -21.58 -1.38 5.80
C LYS A 44 -22.29 -0.25 5.04
N GLU A 45 -23.53 -0.49 4.64
CA GLU A 45 -24.39 0.56 4.10
C GLU A 45 -24.78 1.52 5.23
N THR A 46 -24.45 2.80 5.06
CA THR A 46 -24.96 3.86 5.93
C THR A 46 -26.44 4.10 5.63
N PRO A 47 -27.22 4.58 6.61
CA PRO A 47 -28.65 4.90 6.43
C PRO A 47 -28.94 5.86 5.26
N SER A 48 -27.92 6.58 4.80
CA SER A 48 -27.95 7.49 3.65
C SER A 48 -27.74 6.79 2.29
N GLY A 49 -27.64 5.45 2.25
CA GLY A 49 -27.43 4.67 1.02
C GLY A 49 -25.99 4.65 0.49
N ASN A 50 -25.02 5.23 1.23
CA ASN A 50 -23.61 5.14 0.87
C ASN A 50 -22.98 3.91 1.54
N MET A 51 -22.14 3.16 0.82
CA MET A 51 -21.34 2.10 1.44
C MET A 51 -20.11 2.70 2.14
N MET A 52 -19.85 2.30 3.38
CA MET A 52 -18.64 2.64 4.13
C MET A 52 -17.87 1.36 4.45
N VAL A 53 -16.55 1.37 4.27
CA VAL A 53 -15.68 0.26 4.73
C VAL A 53 -15.61 0.29 6.25
N LEU A 54 -15.84 -0.86 6.88
CA LEU A 54 -15.58 -1.07 8.30
C LEU A 54 -14.07 -1.25 8.47
N GLY A 55 -13.44 -0.24 9.09
CA GLY A 55 -11.99 -0.16 9.27
C GLY A 55 -11.36 0.94 8.44
N GLN A 56 -10.33 1.59 8.99
CA GLN A 56 -9.58 2.64 8.33
C GLN A 56 -8.20 2.11 7.92
N PHE A 57 -7.89 2.13 6.62
CA PHE A 57 -6.54 1.81 6.16
C PHE A 57 -5.59 2.92 6.61
N VAL A 58 -4.71 2.60 7.54
CA VAL A 58 -3.61 3.46 7.97
C VAL A 58 -2.36 2.99 7.24
N ALA A 59 -1.86 3.80 6.31
CA ALA A 59 -0.60 3.46 5.64
C ALA A 59 0.55 3.53 6.66
N ASN A 60 1.59 2.71 6.47
CA ASN A 60 2.76 2.73 7.35
C ASN A 60 3.49 4.09 7.36
N ASP A 61 3.28 4.92 6.32
CA ASP A 61 3.78 6.28 6.22
C ASP A 61 2.75 7.36 6.57
N SER A 62 1.53 6.98 6.98
CA SER A 62 0.50 7.93 7.42
C SER A 62 0.92 8.56 8.74
N THR A 63 1.06 9.89 8.76
CA THR A 63 1.49 10.65 9.95
C THR A 63 0.39 10.79 11.02
N GLY A 64 -0.71 10.04 10.91
CA GLY A 64 -1.85 10.12 11.84
C GLY A 64 -2.59 11.45 11.72
N GLY A 65 -3.61 11.49 10.86
CA GLY A 65 -4.48 12.66 10.69
C GLY A 65 -5.44 12.86 11.87
N ALA A 66 -4.92 13.35 12.99
CA ALA A 66 -5.70 13.97 14.07
C ALA A 66 -4.82 14.99 14.81
N THR A 67 -4.59 16.16 14.22
CA THR A 67 -3.75 17.21 14.83
C THR A 67 -4.50 18.06 15.87
N GLY A 68 -5.59 17.56 16.46
CA GLY A 68 -6.38 18.33 17.43
C GLY A 68 -7.24 17.46 18.36
N PHE A 69 -7.31 17.84 19.63
CA PHE A 69 -8.19 17.23 20.62
C PHE A 69 -9.65 17.49 20.23
N GLY A 70 -10.40 16.42 19.92
CA GLY A 70 -11.79 16.50 19.45
C GLY A 70 -11.97 16.54 17.92
N ALA A 71 -10.89 16.45 17.14
CA ALA A 71 -11.02 16.31 15.68
C ALA A 71 -11.53 14.91 15.33
N THR A 72 -12.62 14.83 14.56
CA THR A 72 -13.12 13.58 14.00
C THR A 72 -12.05 12.92 13.14
N TYR A 73 -11.83 11.61 13.29
CA TYR A 73 -10.90 10.80 12.47
C TYR A 73 -11.19 10.81 10.95
N HIS A 74 -12.27 11.51 10.54
CA HIS A 74 -12.76 11.72 9.18
C HIS A 74 -12.18 12.98 8.51
N VAL A 75 -10.94 13.35 8.77
CA VAL A 75 -10.30 14.40 7.98
C VAL A 75 -9.83 13.79 6.66
N ASN A 76 -10.65 13.96 5.60
CA ASN A 76 -10.31 13.79 4.18
C ASN A 76 -9.18 14.75 3.70
N GLY A 77 -8.32 15.21 4.61
CA GLY A 77 -7.19 16.06 4.32
C GLY A 77 -6.14 15.22 3.61
N LYS A 78 -5.96 15.46 2.31
CA LYS A 78 -4.86 14.90 1.53
C LYS A 78 -3.57 15.10 2.31
N GLU A 79 -2.97 14.01 2.77
CA GLU A 79 -1.70 14.05 3.49
C GLU A 79 -0.69 14.84 2.65
N SER A 80 0.03 15.81 3.25
CA SER A 80 1.00 16.67 2.55
C SER A 80 2.01 15.87 1.72
N ARG A 81 2.32 14.66 2.18
CA ARG A 81 3.14 13.67 1.50
C ARG A 81 2.50 13.14 0.22
N GLY A 82 1.20 12.80 0.26
CA GLY A 82 0.43 12.40 -0.91
C GLY A 82 0.38 13.48 -1.99
N ILE A 83 0.22 14.75 -1.59
CA ILE A 83 0.29 15.90 -2.52
C ILE A 83 1.69 15.99 -3.16
N THR A 84 2.74 15.82 -2.35
CA THR A 84 4.14 15.85 -2.83
C THR A 84 4.39 14.74 -3.87
N LEU A 85 3.91 13.52 -3.60
CA LEU A 85 4.01 12.39 -4.54
C LEU A 85 3.20 12.61 -5.82
N GLN A 86 2.01 13.21 -5.72
CA GLN A 86 1.20 13.54 -6.88
C GLN A 86 1.88 14.59 -7.77
N ASN A 87 2.46 15.63 -7.17
CA ASN A 87 3.22 16.65 -7.89
C ASN A 87 4.48 16.07 -8.55
N ALA A 88 5.19 15.18 -7.85
CA ALA A 88 6.34 14.48 -8.40
C ALA A 88 5.96 13.60 -9.59
N ARG A 89 4.85 12.85 -9.50
CA ARG A 89 4.35 12.03 -10.61
C ARG A 89 4.07 12.87 -11.84
N LYS A 90 3.42 14.02 -11.70
CA LYS A 90 3.19 14.94 -12.82
C LYS A 90 4.51 15.40 -13.47
N GLY A 91 5.48 15.80 -12.65
CA GLY A 91 6.79 16.27 -13.14
C GLY A 91 7.61 15.18 -13.84
N ILE A 92 7.64 13.97 -13.27
CA ILE A 92 8.34 12.81 -13.84
C ILE A 92 7.65 12.36 -15.14
N THR A 93 6.32 12.24 -15.16
CA THR A 93 5.58 11.90 -16.38
C THR A 93 5.85 12.90 -17.49
N HIS A 94 5.86 14.20 -17.20
CA HIS A 94 6.16 15.22 -18.21
C HIS A 94 7.57 15.04 -18.81
N LEU A 95 8.59 14.81 -17.99
CA LEU A 95 9.96 14.54 -18.48
C LEU A 95 10.02 13.24 -19.30
N CYS A 96 9.40 12.17 -18.82
CA CYS A 96 9.37 10.90 -19.53
C CYS A 96 8.65 11.00 -20.88
N MET A 97 7.55 11.76 -20.96
CA MET A 97 6.84 12.00 -22.22
C MET A 97 7.71 12.75 -23.23
N GLN A 98 8.47 13.76 -22.79
CA GLN A 98 9.41 14.48 -23.65
C GLN A 98 10.55 13.59 -24.17
N LEU A 99 10.97 12.62 -23.37
CA LEU A 99 12.00 11.63 -23.71
C LEU A 99 11.44 10.38 -24.38
N GLN A 100 10.13 10.34 -24.67
CA GLN A 100 9.41 9.19 -25.24
C GLN A 100 9.66 7.86 -24.49
N LEU A 101 9.78 7.93 -23.17
CA LEU A 101 9.98 6.76 -22.31
C LEU A 101 8.67 6.04 -22.03
N ASN A 102 8.75 4.71 -21.84
CA ASN A 102 7.59 3.88 -21.56
C ASN A 102 7.02 4.10 -20.15
N GLN A 103 5.76 3.71 -19.92
CA GLN A 103 5.07 3.77 -18.64
C GLN A 103 5.82 3.03 -17.53
N HIS A 104 6.48 1.92 -17.87
CA HIS A 104 7.38 1.18 -16.96
C HIS A 104 8.46 2.10 -16.35
N CYS A 105 9.11 2.93 -17.17
CA CYS A 105 10.14 3.85 -16.71
C CYS A 105 9.57 4.94 -15.77
N ILE A 106 8.33 5.37 -16.00
CA ILE A 106 7.65 6.35 -15.14
C ILE A 106 7.41 5.74 -13.75
N ASP A 107 6.90 4.52 -13.68
CA ASP A 107 6.59 3.87 -12.41
C ASP A 107 7.86 3.49 -11.62
N THR A 108 8.91 3.03 -12.30
CA THR A 108 10.22 2.78 -11.68
C THR A 108 10.88 4.07 -11.18
N SER A 109 10.82 5.17 -11.95
CA SER A 109 11.32 6.49 -11.52
C SER A 109 10.56 7.01 -10.30
N MET A 110 9.24 6.78 -10.25
CA MET A 110 8.42 7.12 -9.09
C MET A 110 8.79 6.31 -7.85
N ASN A 111 9.18 5.05 -7.99
CA ASN A 111 9.65 4.24 -6.88
C ASN A 111 10.97 4.76 -6.31
N PHE A 112 11.93 5.15 -7.17
CA PHE A 112 13.15 5.83 -6.72
C PHE A 112 12.85 7.15 -5.98
N TYR A 113 11.92 7.94 -6.51
CA TYR A 113 11.50 9.19 -5.85
C TYR A 113 10.88 8.94 -4.47
N LYS A 114 10.02 7.93 -4.32
CA LYS A 114 9.44 7.53 -3.03
C LYS A 114 10.53 7.15 -2.01
N MET A 115 11.52 6.35 -2.44
CA MET A 115 12.66 5.98 -1.57
C MET A 115 13.47 7.20 -1.14
N ALA A 116 13.75 8.12 -2.07
CA ALA A 116 14.47 9.36 -1.78
C ALA A 116 13.69 10.27 -0.81
N LEU A 117 12.37 10.34 -0.96
CA LEU A 117 11.48 11.10 -0.09
C LEU A 117 11.44 10.52 1.33
N ASN A 118 11.41 9.18 1.48
CA ASN A 118 11.46 8.52 2.80
C ASN A 118 12.74 8.82 3.58
N ARG A 119 13.85 9.01 2.87
CA ARG A 119 15.16 9.33 3.45
C ARG A 119 15.45 10.84 3.49
N GLN A 120 14.43 11.68 3.24
CA GLN A 120 14.52 13.14 3.22
C GLN A 120 15.58 13.71 2.24
N LEU A 121 15.97 12.95 1.22
CA LEU A 121 16.99 13.35 0.23
C LEU A 121 16.50 14.41 -0.77
N THR A 122 15.19 14.66 -0.80
CA THR A 122 14.54 15.66 -1.67
C THR A 122 14.46 17.05 -1.03
N ARG A 123 14.78 17.18 0.27
CA ARG A 123 14.67 18.45 1.02
C ARG A 123 15.76 19.44 0.62
N GLY A 124 15.39 20.71 0.41
CA GLY A 124 16.31 21.81 0.09
C GLY A 124 16.80 21.85 -1.36
N ARG A 125 16.36 20.92 -2.22
CA ARG A 125 16.71 20.88 -3.64
C ARG A 125 15.52 21.28 -4.50
N LYS A 126 15.77 21.91 -5.65
CA LYS A 126 14.71 22.22 -6.63
C LYS A 126 14.10 20.90 -7.14
N GLN A 127 12.77 20.87 -7.22
CA GLN A 127 12.02 19.68 -7.64
C GLN A 127 12.44 19.18 -9.03
N ALA A 128 12.76 20.10 -9.96
CA ALA A 128 13.25 19.75 -11.29
C ALA A 128 14.49 18.84 -11.26
N HIS A 129 15.46 19.10 -10.39
CA HIS A 129 16.65 18.26 -10.25
C HIS A 129 16.32 16.90 -9.64
N ASN A 130 15.41 16.85 -8.66
CA ASN A 130 14.98 15.60 -8.06
C ASN A 130 14.27 14.70 -9.08
N HIS A 131 13.39 15.26 -9.91
CA HIS A 131 12.71 14.53 -10.97
C HIS A 131 13.70 14.02 -12.02
N ALA A 132 14.59 14.89 -12.51
CA ALA A 132 15.59 14.53 -13.50
C ALA A 132 16.54 13.43 -13.01
N ALA A 133 17.01 13.52 -11.75
CA ALA A 133 17.87 12.50 -11.15
C ALA A 133 17.19 11.14 -11.06
N CYS A 134 15.90 11.09 -10.67
CA CYS A 134 15.16 9.83 -10.60
C CYS A 134 14.97 9.19 -11.99
N VAL A 135 14.64 10.00 -13.00
CA VAL A 135 14.51 9.54 -14.39
C VAL A 135 15.86 9.04 -14.93
N TYR A 136 16.95 9.76 -14.65
CA TYR A 136 18.30 9.38 -15.05
C TYR A 136 18.71 8.01 -14.48
N ILE A 137 18.47 7.78 -13.18
CA ILE A 137 18.77 6.50 -12.54
C ILE A 137 18.02 5.37 -13.25
N THR A 138 16.71 5.55 -13.51
CA THR A 138 15.89 4.54 -14.19
C THR A 138 16.38 4.23 -15.61
N CYS A 139 16.71 5.26 -16.39
CA CYS A 139 17.22 5.07 -17.76
C CYS A 139 18.55 4.31 -17.75
N ARG A 140 19.39 4.55 -16.73
CA ARG A 140 20.65 3.83 -16.56
C ARG A 140 20.45 2.37 -16.12
N THR A 141 19.45 2.08 -15.28
CA THR A 141 19.17 0.70 -14.82
C THR A 141 18.53 -0.17 -15.89
N GLU A 142 17.66 0.40 -16.73
CA GLU A 142 16.96 -0.33 -17.80
C GLU A 142 17.83 -0.60 -19.04
N GLY A 143 19.07 -0.11 -19.06
CA GLY A 143 19.98 -0.29 -20.20
C GLY A 143 19.55 0.47 -21.47
N THR A 144 18.54 1.33 -21.38
CA THR A 144 18.15 2.30 -22.42
C THR A 144 19.13 3.47 -22.41
N ALA A 145 20.41 3.15 -22.64
CA ALA A 145 21.52 4.09 -22.75
C ALA A 145 21.49 4.91 -24.05
N GLN A 146 20.30 5.18 -24.59
CA GLN A 146 20.14 6.00 -25.79
C GLN A 146 20.17 7.51 -25.49
N TYR A 147 20.13 7.91 -24.22
CA TYR A 147 20.16 9.32 -23.84
C TYR A 147 21.12 9.51 -22.68
N LEU A 148 22.27 10.12 -23.00
CA LEU A 148 23.26 10.82 -22.15
C LEU A 148 24.67 10.23 -22.20
N VAL A 149 25.41 10.71 -23.22
CA VAL A 149 26.80 11.16 -23.08
C VAL A 149 26.81 12.47 -22.31
#